data_AF-A0A945XEY3-F1
#
_entry.id   AF-A0A945XEY3-F1
#
_cell.length_a   1.000
_cell.length_b   1.000
_cell.length_c   1.000
_cell.angle_alpha   90.00
_cell.angle_beta   90.00
_cell.angle_gamma   90.00
#
_symmetry.space_group_name_H-M   'P 1'
#
loop_
_entity.id
_entity.type
_entity.pdbx_description
1 polymer ?
#
loop_
_entity_poly.entity_id
_entity_poly.type
_entity_poly.pdbx_seq_one_letter_code
_entity_poly.pdbx_strand_id
1 'polypeptide(L)'
;SLVVGGKFVLHDWPRGDSLLDHIEAAGVDYLVGVPTHAMDLLAELKARGIEKYDRLKSFRVSAAACPEHVAAALYDCGIPVQKGYGMTETNGHQYGKPGDSRDLVIGTSGVCCPGYDLRIFDANDPDREAPPGTSGLVGGKGASLMLGYFNDRKAGEDCINASGWFLTGDLGTIDENGYLRLTGRKKELIVRGGHNINPNLLEDLALRHPALDLVAAIPVPDDRLGERACLAVMFEDGQTASVAEILAHLAEQGLSRYDMPEFWLPLADIPLMPNGKMEKLEIIRRVRDGSLVPEPVVAT
;
A
#
# COMPACT_ATOMS: atom_id res chain seq x y z
N SER A 1 10.17 -13.16 -18.08
CA SER A 1 11.02 -13.11 -19.28
C SER A 1 11.76 -14.42 -19.50
N LEU A 2 12.67 -14.84 -18.60
CA LEU A 2 13.53 -16.01 -18.79
C LEU A 2 12.77 -17.34 -18.98
N VAL A 3 11.76 -17.61 -18.16
CA VAL A 3 10.94 -18.85 -18.26
C VAL A 3 10.06 -18.87 -19.51
N VAL A 4 9.68 -17.70 -20.02
CA VAL A 4 8.72 -17.54 -21.14
C VAL A 4 9.41 -17.13 -22.46
N GLY A 5 10.74 -17.13 -22.50
CA GLY A 5 11.53 -16.75 -23.69
C GLY A 5 11.43 -15.26 -24.09
N GLY A 6 10.94 -14.40 -23.20
CA GLY A 6 10.78 -12.97 -23.47
C GLY A 6 12.09 -12.18 -23.30
N LYS A 7 12.21 -11.06 -24.04
CA LYS A 7 13.29 -10.07 -23.83
C LYS A 7 13.15 -9.46 -22.44
N PHE A 8 14.21 -9.54 -21.63
CA PHE A 8 14.27 -8.85 -20.35
C PHE A 8 15.06 -7.55 -20.53
N VAL A 9 14.40 -6.42 -20.38
CA VAL A 9 15.03 -5.10 -20.42
C VAL A 9 15.34 -4.70 -18.98
N LEU A 10 16.63 -4.63 -18.65
CA LEU A 10 17.10 -4.13 -17.37
C LEU A 10 17.21 -2.60 -17.45
N HIS A 11 16.83 -1.94 -16.35
CA HIS A 11 16.98 -0.50 -16.17
C HIS A 11 18.12 -0.21 -15.18
N ASP A 12 19.06 0.65 -15.59
CA ASP A 12 20.10 1.25 -14.74
C ASP A 12 20.33 2.69 -15.20
N TRP A 13 19.61 3.66 -14.61
CA TRP A 13 19.48 5.01 -15.17
C TRP A 13 19.87 6.13 -14.21
N PRO A 14 20.39 7.26 -14.74
CA PRO A 14 20.45 8.52 -14.01
C PRO A 14 19.05 9.02 -13.63
N ARG A 15 18.95 9.65 -12.46
CA ARG A 15 17.71 10.26 -11.98
C ARG A 15 17.29 11.41 -12.93
N GLY A 16 16.07 11.34 -13.48
CA GLY A 16 15.47 12.41 -14.29
C GLY A 16 15.24 12.09 -15.77
N ASP A 17 15.67 10.92 -16.26
CA ASP A 17 15.42 10.48 -17.63
C ASP A 17 13.97 10.00 -17.85
N SER A 18 13.45 10.17 -19.07
CA SER A 18 12.08 9.80 -19.47
C SER A 18 11.84 8.28 -19.46
N LEU A 19 10.90 7.82 -18.63
CA LEU A 19 10.45 6.43 -18.63
C LEU A 19 9.75 6.09 -19.95
N LEU A 20 8.91 7.00 -20.45
CA LEU A 20 8.14 6.81 -21.67
C LEU A 20 9.02 6.59 -22.90
N ASP A 21 10.04 7.42 -23.11
CA ASP A 21 10.91 7.35 -24.29
C ASP A 21 11.65 6.01 -24.40
N HIS A 22 11.98 5.39 -23.28
CA HIS A 22 12.63 4.09 -23.30
C HIS A 22 11.66 2.93 -23.43
N ILE A 23 10.44 3.04 -22.91
CA ILE A 23 9.38 2.06 -23.23
C ILE A 23 9.20 2.01 -24.75
N GLU A 24 9.18 3.18 -25.40
CA GLU A 24 9.15 3.29 -26.86
C GLU A 24 10.39 2.66 -27.51
N ALA A 25 11.59 3.16 -27.18
CA ALA A 25 12.83 2.74 -27.81
C ALA A 25 13.15 1.25 -27.62
N ALA A 26 12.86 0.68 -26.44
CA ALA A 26 13.27 -0.68 -26.10
C ALA A 26 12.28 -1.76 -26.55
N GLY A 27 11.07 -1.39 -26.99
CA GLY A 27 10.09 -2.42 -27.39
C GLY A 27 9.12 -2.84 -26.30
N VAL A 28 9.03 -2.15 -25.15
CA VAL A 28 8.42 -2.71 -23.94
C VAL A 28 6.90 -2.72 -24.04
N ASP A 29 6.30 -3.90 -23.89
CA ASP A 29 4.84 -4.09 -23.84
C ASP A 29 4.35 -4.63 -22.49
N TYR A 30 5.25 -5.04 -21.60
CA TYR A 30 4.97 -5.39 -20.20
C TYR A 30 5.94 -4.67 -19.27
N LEU A 31 5.40 -3.83 -18.39
CA LEU A 31 6.18 -3.10 -17.41
C LEU A 31 6.00 -3.70 -16.02
N VAL A 32 7.08 -3.77 -15.24
CA VAL A 32 7.04 -4.16 -13.82
C VAL A 32 7.67 -3.05 -13.02
N GLY A 33 6.99 -2.61 -11.96
CA GLY A 33 7.46 -1.50 -11.14
C GLY A 33 6.70 -1.37 -9.83
N VAL A 34 6.97 -0.25 -9.16
CA VAL A 34 6.34 0.16 -7.91
C VAL A 34 5.38 1.32 -8.18
N PRO A 35 4.52 1.72 -7.22
CA PRO A 35 3.55 2.79 -7.42
C PRO A 35 4.15 4.13 -7.88
N THR A 36 5.35 4.49 -7.41
CA THR A 36 6.01 5.74 -7.83
C THR A 36 6.32 5.75 -9.33
N HIS A 37 6.79 4.64 -9.91
CA HIS A 37 6.98 4.55 -11.37
C HIS A 37 5.67 4.71 -12.16
N ALA A 38 4.54 4.29 -11.58
CA ALA A 38 3.23 4.51 -12.19
C ALA A 38 2.81 5.99 -12.13
N MET A 39 3.06 6.65 -11.00
CA MET A 39 2.83 8.10 -10.85
C MET A 39 3.71 8.89 -11.83
N ASP A 40 5.00 8.57 -11.92
CA ASP A 40 5.95 9.21 -12.84
C ASP A 40 5.51 9.06 -14.30
N LEU A 41 5.09 7.85 -14.70
CA LEU A 41 4.57 7.59 -16.05
C LEU A 41 3.30 8.40 -16.34
N LEU A 42 2.35 8.43 -15.40
CA LEU A 42 1.11 9.20 -15.53
C LEU A 42 1.38 10.70 -15.64
N ALA A 43 2.30 11.22 -14.83
CA ALA A 43 2.72 12.62 -14.87
C ALA A 43 3.36 12.97 -16.23
N GLU A 44 4.22 12.09 -16.75
CA GLU A 44 4.85 12.27 -18.06
C GLU A 44 3.84 12.21 -19.21
N LEU A 45 2.90 11.26 -19.21
CA LEU A 45 1.82 11.18 -20.19
C LEU A 45 0.99 12.47 -20.19
N LYS A 46 0.61 12.96 -18.99
CA LYS A 46 -0.13 14.22 -18.81
C LYS A 46 0.67 15.41 -19.36
N ALA A 47 1.95 15.52 -19.03
CA ALA A 47 2.82 16.60 -19.49
C ALA A 47 2.97 16.63 -21.02
N ARG A 48 2.93 15.46 -21.66
CA ARG A 48 2.99 15.31 -23.13
C ARG A 48 1.62 15.39 -23.81
N GLY A 49 0.53 15.56 -23.06
CA GLY A 49 -0.84 15.60 -23.60
C GLY A 49 -1.32 14.26 -24.18
N ILE A 50 -0.77 13.14 -23.70
CA ILE A 50 -1.13 11.79 -24.16
C ILE A 50 -2.29 11.27 -23.30
N GLU A 51 -3.51 11.25 -23.86
CA GLU A 51 -4.70 10.78 -23.16
C GLU A 51 -4.81 9.25 -23.10
N LYS A 52 -4.31 8.55 -24.13
CA LYS A 52 -4.35 7.08 -24.25
C LYS A 52 -2.99 6.55 -24.67
N TYR A 53 -2.56 5.46 -24.04
CA TYR A 53 -1.28 4.81 -24.28
C TYR A 53 -1.46 3.29 -24.42
N ASP A 54 -1.37 2.79 -25.65
CA ASP A 54 -1.73 1.41 -26.03
C ASP A 54 -0.51 0.47 -26.18
N ARG A 55 0.71 0.99 -26.07
CA ARG A 55 1.94 0.20 -26.15
C ARG A 55 2.07 -0.81 -25.00
N LEU A 56 1.72 -0.40 -23.79
CA LEU A 56 1.75 -1.28 -22.62
C LEU A 56 0.50 -2.15 -22.58
N LYS A 57 0.68 -3.45 -22.78
CA LYS A 57 -0.37 -4.46 -22.62
C LYS A 57 -0.69 -4.71 -21.15
N SER A 58 0.28 -4.50 -20.26
CA SER A 58 0.04 -4.50 -18.81
C SER A 58 1.18 -3.81 -18.06
N PHE A 59 0.82 -3.15 -16.96
CA PHE A 59 1.75 -2.68 -15.94
C PHE A 59 1.52 -3.45 -14.64
N ARG A 60 2.48 -4.30 -14.27
CA ARG A 60 2.52 -4.91 -12.94
C ARG A 60 3.04 -3.94 -11.90
N VAL A 61 2.17 -3.52 -10.98
CA VAL A 61 2.52 -2.67 -9.84
C VAL A 61 2.55 -3.52 -8.58
N SER A 62 3.71 -3.60 -7.93
CA SER A 62 3.91 -4.47 -6.77
C SER A 62 5.00 -3.94 -5.83
N ALA A 63 5.39 -4.74 -4.83
CA ALA A 63 6.36 -4.43 -3.78
C ALA A 63 5.97 -3.31 -2.80
N ALA A 64 4.96 -2.50 -3.11
CA ALA A 64 4.28 -1.58 -2.20
C ALA A 64 2.77 -1.59 -2.47
N ALA A 65 1.99 -1.09 -1.51
CA ALA A 65 0.56 -0.86 -1.72
C ALA A 65 0.38 0.14 -2.87
N CYS A 66 -0.36 -0.25 -3.89
CA CYS A 66 -0.71 0.63 -5.00
C CYS A 66 -2.01 1.37 -4.65
N PRO A 67 -1.99 2.72 -4.56
CA PRO A 67 -3.20 3.48 -4.29
C PRO A 67 -4.26 3.23 -5.37
N GLU A 68 -5.53 3.13 -4.95
CA GLU A 68 -6.64 2.85 -5.85
C GLU A 68 -6.74 3.88 -7.00
N HIS A 69 -6.48 5.16 -6.72
CA HIS A 69 -6.54 6.24 -7.71
C HIS A 69 -5.43 6.13 -8.77
N VAL A 70 -4.23 5.66 -8.42
CA VAL A 70 -3.13 5.45 -9.39
C VAL A 70 -3.48 4.32 -10.34
N ALA A 71 -3.98 3.20 -9.81
CA ALA A 71 -4.44 2.08 -10.63
C ALA A 71 -5.60 2.50 -11.55
N ALA A 72 -6.54 3.30 -11.03
CA ALA A 72 -7.64 3.87 -11.80
C ALA A 72 -7.14 4.75 -12.95
N ALA A 73 -6.20 5.66 -12.67
CA ALA A 73 -5.62 6.56 -13.66
C ALA A 73 -4.87 5.81 -14.78
N LEU A 74 -4.14 4.74 -14.46
CA LEU A 74 -3.52 3.87 -15.48
C LEU A 74 -4.57 3.27 -16.42
N TYR A 75 -5.67 2.73 -15.87
CA TYR A 75 -6.79 2.25 -16.68
C TYR A 75 -7.42 3.36 -17.53
N ASP A 76 -7.58 4.55 -16.96
CA ASP A 76 -8.13 5.71 -17.67
C ASP A 76 -7.22 6.15 -18.83
N CYS A 77 -5.91 5.96 -18.73
CA CYS A 77 -4.96 6.15 -19.82
C CYS A 77 -4.84 4.94 -20.77
N GLY A 78 -5.63 3.88 -20.58
CA GLY A 78 -5.64 2.70 -21.44
C GLY A 78 -4.58 1.64 -21.11
N ILE A 79 -3.91 1.75 -19.96
CA ILE A 79 -2.87 0.81 -19.50
C ILE A 79 -3.49 -0.17 -18.49
N PRO A 80 -3.67 -1.46 -18.84
CA PRO A 80 -4.18 -2.45 -17.89
C PRO A 80 -3.21 -2.68 -16.72
N VAL A 81 -3.74 -2.76 -15.50
CA VAL A 81 -2.92 -2.94 -14.29
C VAL A 81 -2.96 -4.40 -13.85
N GLN A 82 -1.82 -4.91 -13.38
CA GLN A 82 -1.76 -6.15 -12.60
C GLN A 82 -1.18 -5.83 -11.22
N LYS A 83 -2.03 -5.76 -10.20
CA LYS A 83 -1.54 -5.69 -8.82
C LYS A 83 -1.00 -7.06 -8.41
N GLY A 84 0.07 -7.04 -7.63
CA GLY A 84 0.65 -8.25 -7.05
C GLY A 84 1.04 -8.04 -5.60
N TYR A 85 0.85 -9.09 -4.80
CA TYR A 85 1.24 -9.14 -3.40
C TYR A 85 2.17 -10.32 -3.13
N GLY A 86 3.10 -10.08 -2.20
CA GLY A 86 4.14 -11.01 -1.80
C GLY A 86 5.16 -10.31 -0.91
N MET A 87 6.02 -11.12 -0.33
CA MET A 87 7.17 -10.67 0.45
C MET A 87 8.34 -11.62 0.19
N THR A 88 9.54 -11.27 0.66
CA THR A 88 10.74 -12.09 0.43
C THR A 88 10.54 -13.54 0.92
N GLU A 89 9.86 -13.70 2.04
CA GLU A 89 9.59 -14.97 2.71
C GLU A 89 8.58 -15.86 1.97
N THR A 90 7.78 -15.28 1.07
CA THR A 90 6.68 -15.99 0.38
C THR A 90 6.79 -15.90 -1.14
N ASN A 91 7.83 -15.24 -1.66
CA ASN A 91 7.96 -14.80 -3.04
C ASN A 91 6.73 -13.96 -3.48
N GLY A 92 6.41 -13.95 -4.78
CA GLY A 92 5.15 -13.42 -5.29
C GLY A 92 4.10 -14.54 -5.38
N HIS A 93 3.08 -14.51 -4.52
CA HIS A 93 2.06 -15.56 -4.46
C HIS A 93 0.64 -15.06 -4.75
N GLN A 94 0.43 -13.75 -4.88
CA GLN A 94 -0.87 -13.13 -5.14
C GLN A 94 -0.80 -12.21 -6.35
N TYR A 95 -1.72 -12.36 -7.30
CA TYR A 95 -1.76 -11.54 -8.51
C TYR A 95 -3.15 -11.50 -9.16
N GLY A 96 -3.47 -10.38 -9.81
CA GLY A 96 -4.65 -10.26 -10.66
C GLY A 96 -4.60 -11.22 -11.86
N LYS A 97 -5.75 -11.78 -12.24
CA LYS A 97 -5.90 -12.68 -13.38
C LYS A 97 -6.19 -11.89 -14.68
N PRO A 98 -5.75 -12.41 -15.84
CA PRO A 98 -6.22 -11.91 -17.12
C PRO A 98 -7.75 -11.97 -17.19
N GLY A 99 -8.39 -10.86 -17.55
CA GLY A 99 -9.84 -10.75 -17.66
C GLY A 99 -10.57 -10.25 -16.40
N ASP A 100 -9.86 -10.05 -15.29
CA ASP A 100 -10.44 -9.39 -14.11
C ASP A 100 -10.95 -7.98 -14.48
N SER A 101 -12.10 -7.60 -13.89
CA SER A 101 -12.66 -6.27 -14.12
C SER A 101 -11.77 -5.19 -13.51
N ARG A 102 -11.86 -3.97 -14.06
CA ARG A 102 -11.18 -2.79 -13.53
C ARG A 102 -11.36 -2.65 -12.02
N ASP A 103 -12.60 -2.72 -11.54
CA ASP A 103 -12.91 -2.51 -10.12
C ASP A 103 -12.30 -3.59 -9.22
N LEU A 104 -12.30 -4.84 -9.70
CA LEU A 104 -11.72 -5.97 -8.98
C LEU A 104 -10.20 -5.82 -8.88
N VAL A 105 -9.54 -5.42 -9.96
CA VAL A 105 -8.10 -5.15 -9.96
C VAL A 105 -7.78 -3.98 -9.03
N ILE A 106 -8.50 -2.86 -9.12
CA ILE A 106 -8.25 -1.68 -8.28
C ILE A 106 -8.39 -2.03 -6.80
N GLY A 107 -9.49 -2.69 -6.42
CA GLY A 107 -9.83 -2.95 -5.02
C GLY A 107 -9.11 -4.12 -4.37
N THR A 108 -8.36 -4.95 -5.11
CA THR A 108 -7.76 -6.17 -4.55
C THR A 108 -6.28 -6.30 -4.89
N SER A 109 -5.63 -7.33 -4.36
CA SER A 109 -4.29 -7.78 -4.72
C SER A 109 -4.33 -9.06 -5.57
N GLY A 110 -5.51 -9.39 -6.11
CA GLY A 110 -5.74 -10.59 -6.89
C GLY A 110 -5.99 -11.84 -6.04
N VAL A 111 -5.72 -13.00 -6.66
CA VAL A 111 -5.93 -14.33 -6.07
C VAL A 111 -4.63 -15.11 -5.98
N CYS A 112 -4.65 -16.16 -5.16
CA CYS A 112 -3.46 -16.94 -4.88
C CYS A 112 -2.99 -17.75 -6.09
N CYS A 113 -1.67 -17.92 -6.19
CA CYS A 113 -1.06 -18.77 -7.20
C CYS A 113 -1.34 -20.26 -6.92
N PRO A 114 -1.30 -21.13 -7.95
CA PRO A 114 -1.39 -22.57 -7.74
C PRO A 114 -0.30 -23.07 -6.79
N GLY A 115 -0.68 -23.91 -5.81
CA GLY A 115 0.25 -24.49 -4.84
C GLY A 115 0.55 -23.60 -3.63
N TYR A 116 -0.21 -22.52 -3.44
CA TYR A 116 -0.19 -21.70 -2.24
C TYR A 116 -1.62 -21.38 -1.78
N ASP A 117 -1.86 -21.53 -0.48
CA ASP A 117 -3.13 -21.24 0.17
C ASP A 117 -3.01 -19.99 1.04
N LEU A 118 -4.10 -19.24 1.16
CA LEU A 118 -4.27 -18.17 2.14
C LEU A 118 -5.42 -18.43 3.09
N ARG A 119 -5.26 -17.96 4.33
CA ARG A 119 -6.31 -17.84 5.34
C ARG A 119 -6.15 -16.53 6.10
N ILE A 120 -7.26 -16.06 6.69
CA ILE A 120 -7.26 -14.87 7.53
C ILE A 120 -7.41 -15.31 8.98
N PHE A 121 -6.51 -14.89 9.85
CA PHE A 121 -6.50 -15.20 11.28
C PHE A 121 -6.91 -13.97 12.09
N ASP A 122 -7.41 -14.17 13.30
CA ASP A 122 -7.78 -13.07 14.18
C ASP A 122 -6.56 -12.19 14.50
N ALA A 123 -6.76 -10.87 14.50
CA ALA A 123 -5.68 -9.92 14.72
C ALA A 123 -5.08 -10.01 16.14
N ASN A 124 -5.87 -10.44 17.12
CA ASN A 124 -5.50 -10.58 18.52
C ASN A 124 -5.14 -12.02 18.90
N ASP A 125 -5.69 -13.01 18.18
CA ASP A 125 -5.40 -14.43 18.37
C ASP A 125 -4.94 -15.07 17.04
N PRO A 126 -3.62 -15.11 16.76
CA PRO A 126 -3.10 -15.61 15.49
C PRO A 126 -3.32 -17.11 15.25
N ASP A 127 -3.77 -17.86 16.25
CA ASP A 127 -4.06 -19.29 16.14
C ASP A 127 -5.52 -19.57 15.78
N ARG A 128 -6.37 -18.54 15.77
CA ARG A 128 -7.80 -18.64 15.44
C ARG A 128 -8.08 -18.04 14.06
N GLU A 129 -8.75 -18.79 13.19
CA GLU A 129 -9.22 -18.26 11.90
C GLU A 129 -10.31 -17.19 12.13
N ALA A 130 -10.23 -16.08 11.40
CA ALA A 130 -11.20 -15.00 11.46
C ALA A 130 -12.51 -15.40 10.74
N PRO A 131 -13.68 -14.88 11.15
CA PRO A 131 -14.91 -15.08 10.41
C PRO A 131 -14.81 -14.53 8.97
N PRO A 132 -15.50 -15.14 7.99
CA PRO A 132 -15.51 -14.64 6.61
C PRO A 132 -15.84 -13.15 6.51
N GLY A 133 -15.13 -12.44 5.64
CA GLY A 133 -15.28 -10.98 5.47
C GLY A 133 -14.69 -10.11 6.58
N THR A 134 -14.18 -10.70 7.68
CA THR A 134 -13.52 -9.94 8.75
C THR A 134 -12.06 -9.70 8.41
N SER A 135 -11.59 -8.46 8.60
CA SER A 135 -10.17 -8.16 8.42
C SER A 135 -9.35 -8.77 9.55
N GLY A 136 -8.25 -9.43 9.20
CA GLY A 136 -7.38 -10.11 10.15
C GLY A 136 -6.00 -10.37 9.56
N LEU A 137 -5.16 -11.10 10.30
CA LEU A 137 -3.81 -11.47 9.91
C LEU A 137 -3.81 -12.38 8.68
N VAL A 138 -3.09 -11.99 7.63
CA VAL A 138 -2.92 -12.82 6.44
C VAL A 138 -1.93 -13.95 6.76
N GLY A 139 -2.41 -15.18 6.69
CA GLY A 139 -1.62 -16.40 6.85
C GLY A 139 -1.47 -17.13 5.53
N GLY A 140 -0.25 -17.57 5.22
CA GLY A 140 0.07 -18.28 3.97
C GLY A 140 0.72 -19.64 4.19
N LYS A 141 0.47 -20.56 3.26
CA LYS A 141 1.04 -21.91 3.28
C LYS A 141 1.19 -22.44 1.86
N GLY A 142 2.38 -22.87 1.47
CA GLY A 142 2.57 -23.45 0.14
C GLY A 142 4.01 -23.49 -0.34
N ALA A 143 4.17 -23.87 -1.61
CA ALA A 143 5.47 -24.15 -2.23
C ALA A 143 6.37 -22.92 -2.41
N SER A 144 5.82 -21.70 -2.33
CA SER A 144 6.60 -20.47 -2.46
C SER A 144 7.13 -19.93 -1.13
N LEU A 145 6.85 -20.61 0.00
CA LEU A 145 7.43 -20.26 1.29
C LEU A 145 8.94 -20.48 1.30
N MET A 146 9.66 -19.56 1.95
CA MET A 146 11.07 -19.70 2.24
C MET A 146 11.36 -20.95 3.08
N LEU A 147 12.61 -21.38 3.08
CA LEU A 147 13.08 -22.46 3.96
C LEU A 147 13.32 -22.00 5.42
N GLY A 148 13.40 -20.68 5.63
CA GLY A 148 13.74 -20.05 6.91
C GLY A 148 14.85 -19.01 6.76
N TYR A 149 15.06 -18.18 7.79
CA TYR A 149 16.13 -17.20 7.79
C TYR A 149 17.50 -17.86 8.03
N PHE A 150 18.51 -17.39 7.30
CA PHE A 150 19.88 -17.87 7.48
C PHE A 150 20.41 -17.51 8.86
N ASN A 151 20.88 -18.52 9.61
CA ASN A 151 21.40 -18.39 10.98
C ASN A 151 20.42 -17.81 12.03
N ASP A 152 19.11 -17.78 11.73
CA ASP A 152 18.07 -17.39 12.67
C ASP A 152 16.81 -18.24 12.47
N ARG A 153 16.95 -19.52 12.80
CA ARG A 153 15.86 -20.49 12.69
C ARG A 153 14.65 -20.07 13.53
N LYS A 154 14.89 -19.50 14.72
CA LYS A 154 13.85 -19.11 15.66
C LYS A 154 12.97 -18.00 15.08
N ALA A 155 13.55 -16.98 14.47
CA ALA A 155 12.76 -15.93 13.82
C ALA A 155 11.81 -16.47 12.74
N GLY A 156 12.23 -17.51 12.00
CA GLY A 156 11.38 -18.18 11.02
C GLY A 156 10.25 -18.98 11.68
N GLU A 157 10.54 -19.69 12.77
CA GLU A 157 9.56 -20.46 13.54
C GLU A 157 8.55 -19.56 14.25
N ASP A 158 8.96 -18.41 14.78
CA ASP A 158 8.11 -17.42 15.44
C ASP A 158 7.08 -16.78 14.48
N CYS A 159 7.29 -16.87 13.16
CA CYS A 159 6.33 -16.45 12.14
C CYS A 159 5.28 -17.53 11.81
N ILE A 160 5.42 -18.75 12.32
CA ILE A 160 4.49 -19.85 12.06
C ILE A 160 3.53 -20.00 13.24
N ASN A 161 2.22 -19.93 12.98
CA ASN A 161 1.22 -20.16 14.03
C ASN A 161 1.11 -21.65 14.41
N ALA A 162 0.35 -21.97 15.46
CA ALA A 162 0.18 -23.34 15.96
C ALA A 162 -0.43 -24.30 14.91
N SER A 163 -1.13 -23.76 13.92
CA SER A 163 -1.73 -24.51 12.80
C SER A 163 -0.79 -24.67 11.59
N GLY A 164 0.45 -24.18 11.67
CA GLY A 164 1.46 -24.30 10.63
C GLY A 164 1.28 -23.34 9.45
N TRP A 165 0.71 -22.15 9.69
CA TRP A 165 0.59 -21.07 8.71
C TRP A 165 1.62 -19.99 8.96
N PHE A 166 2.26 -19.51 7.90
CA PHE A 166 3.17 -18.37 7.96
C PHE A 166 2.37 -17.07 8.03
N LEU A 167 2.48 -16.37 9.15
CA LEU A 167 1.82 -15.09 9.38
C LEU A 167 2.67 -13.97 8.77
N THR A 168 2.12 -13.29 7.76
CA THR A 168 2.85 -12.25 7.02
C THR A 168 3.04 -10.97 7.86
N GLY A 169 2.23 -10.81 8.91
CA GLY A 169 2.13 -9.56 9.67
C GLY A 169 1.31 -8.48 8.97
N ASP A 170 0.81 -8.75 7.76
CA ASP A 170 -0.14 -7.91 7.05
C ASP A 170 -1.58 -8.26 7.45
N LEU A 171 -2.47 -7.28 7.32
CA LEU A 171 -3.89 -7.39 7.60
C LEU A 171 -4.66 -7.36 6.28
N GLY A 172 -5.72 -8.16 6.18
CA GLY A 172 -6.58 -8.14 5.01
C GLY A 172 -7.85 -8.97 5.16
N THR A 173 -8.69 -8.91 4.14
CA THR A 173 -9.88 -9.75 3.96
C THR A 173 -9.73 -10.59 2.69
N ILE A 174 -10.36 -11.76 2.69
CA ILE A 174 -10.49 -12.59 1.48
C ILE A 174 -11.98 -12.78 1.18
N ASP A 175 -12.37 -12.62 -0.08
CA ASP A 175 -13.74 -12.88 -0.51
C ASP A 175 -13.97 -14.38 -0.85
N GLU A 176 -15.22 -14.73 -1.16
CA GLU A 176 -15.62 -16.09 -1.52
C GLU A 176 -14.93 -16.63 -2.79
N ASN A 177 -14.43 -15.74 -3.65
CA ASN A 177 -13.71 -16.08 -4.87
C ASN A 177 -12.18 -16.13 -4.68
N GLY A 178 -11.70 -15.89 -3.45
CA GLY A 178 -10.29 -15.93 -3.09
C GLY A 178 -9.52 -14.64 -3.35
N TYR A 179 -10.21 -13.52 -3.65
CA TYR A 179 -9.54 -12.23 -3.84
C TYR A 179 -9.16 -11.60 -2.52
N LEU A 180 -7.87 -11.28 -2.40
CA LEU A 180 -7.30 -10.65 -1.20
C LEU A 180 -7.42 -9.14 -1.31
N ARG A 181 -8.03 -8.50 -0.30
CA ARG A 181 -7.91 -7.06 -0.06
C ARG A 181 -7.00 -6.84 1.15
N LEU A 182 -5.84 -6.24 0.90
CA LEU A 182 -4.95 -5.81 1.98
C LEU A 182 -5.55 -4.56 2.63
N THR A 183 -5.56 -4.54 3.95
CA THR A 183 -6.04 -3.41 4.72
C THR A 183 -4.93 -2.71 5.48
N GLY A 184 -3.81 -3.35 5.83
CA GLY A 184 -2.76 -2.69 6.61
C GLY A 184 -1.65 -3.63 7.07
N ARG A 185 -0.82 -3.17 8.01
CA ARG A 185 0.15 -4.02 8.72
C ARG A 185 -0.11 -4.02 10.21
N LYS A 186 -0.06 -5.18 10.85
CA LYS A 186 -0.34 -5.32 12.30
C LYS A 186 0.60 -4.46 13.15
N LYS A 187 1.87 -4.35 12.77
CA LYS A 187 2.87 -3.54 13.51
C LYS A 187 2.72 -2.03 13.27
N GLU A 188 1.94 -1.62 12.29
CA GLU A 188 1.71 -0.20 11.97
C GLU A 188 0.38 0.30 12.54
N LEU A 189 -0.46 -0.57 13.11
CA LEU A 189 -1.70 -0.15 13.77
C LEU A 189 -1.41 0.88 14.86
N ILE A 190 -2.18 1.96 14.85
CA ILE A 190 -2.15 2.97 15.91
C ILE A 190 -3.11 2.50 17.00
N VAL A 191 -2.59 2.25 18.20
CA VAL A 191 -3.36 1.66 19.31
C VAL A 191 -3.83 2.77 20.25
N ARG A 192 -5.08 3.21 20.04
CA ARG A 192 -5.72 4.27 20.81
C ARG A 192 -6.63 3.70 21.89
N GLY A 193 -6.14 3.62 23.13
CA GLY A 193 -6.94 3.19 24.29
C GLY A 193 -7.53 1.79 24.14
N GLY A 194 -6.81 0.89 23.47
CA GLY A 194 -7.26 -0.48 23.16
C GLY A 194 -8.06 -0.62 21.85
N HIS A 195 -8.29 0.48 21.13
CA HIS A 195 -8.87 0.47 19.78
C HIS A 195 -7.76 0.56 18.72
N ASN A 196 -7.80 -0.31 17.72
CA ASN A 196 -6.81 -0.36 16.65
C ASN A 196 -7.26 0.50 15.47
N ILE A 197 -6.58 1.62 15.24
CA ILE A 197 -6.77 2.47 14.07
C ILE A 197 -5.82 1.99 12.98
N ASN A 198 -6.36 1.80 11.77
CA ASN A 198 -5.60 1.35 10.63
C ASN A 198 -5.08 2.53 9.79
N PRO A 199 -3.76 2.83 9.78
CA PRO A 199 -3.22 3.97 9.07
C PRO A 199 -3.51 3.96 7.58
N ASN A 200 -3.44 2.78 6.93
CA ASN A 200 -3.60 2.67 5.49
C ASN A 200 -5.03 3.00 5.05
N LEU A 201 -6.04 2.59 5.82
CA LEU A 201 -7.42 2.98 5.55
C LEU A 201 -7.59 4.50 5.65
N LEU A 202 -7.04 5.11 6.70
CA LEU A 202 -7.08 6.55 6.90
C LEU A 202 -6.37 7.30 5.75
N GLU A 203 -5.18 6.84 5.35
CA GLU A 203 -4.40 7.39 4.24
C GLU A 203 -5.13 7.27 2.89
N ASP A 204 -5.66 6.08 2.57
CA ASP A 204 -6.37 5.82 1.32
C ASP A 204 -7.62 6.70 1.20
N LEU A 205 -8.37 6.89 2.28
CA LEU A 205 -9.54 7.79 2.27
C LEU A 205 -9.13 9.26 2.17
N ALA A 206 -8.06 9.67 2.85
CA ALA A 206 -7.53 11.02 2.77
C ALA A 206 -7.04 11.37 1.35
N LEU A 207 -6.29 10.47 0.70
CA LEU A 207 -5.75 10.64 -0.67
C LEU A 207 -6.83 10.72 -1.75
N ARG A 208 -8.10 10.48 -1.43
CA ARG A 208 -9.22 10.78 -2.35
C ARG A 208 -9.54 12.28 -2.42
N HIS A 209 -9.01 13.09 -1.50
CA HIS A 209 -9.18 14.54 -1.53
C HIS A 209 -8.20 15.17 -2.55
N PRO A 210 -8.69 15.95 -3.53
CA PRO A 210 -7.88 16.39 -4.68
C PRO A 210 -6.76 17.38 -4.33
N ALA A 211 -6.75 17.96 -3.13
CA ALA A 211 -5.69 18.85 -2.67
C ALA A 211 -4.46 18.12 -2.12
N LEU A 212 -4.55 16.82 -1.81
CA LEU A 212 -3.49 16.07 -1.13
C LEU A 212 -2.67 15.26 -2.14
N ASP A 213 -1.36 15.39 -2.09
CA ASP A 213 -0.41 14.62 -2.89
C ASP A 213 0.05 13.36 -2.13
N LEU A 214 0.63 13.56 -0.94
CA LEU A 214 1.07 12.47 -0.08
C LEU A 214 0.46 12.58 1.32
N VAL A 215 0.11 11.43 1.90
CA VAL A 215 -0.49 11.35 3.23
C VAL A 215 0.15 10.24 4.05
N ALA A 216 0.44 10.52 5.31
CA ALA A 216 0.92 9.55 6.30
C ALA A 216 0.10 9.65 7.58
N ALA A 217 -0.54 8.56 7.99
CA ALA A 217 -1.09 8.41 9.32
C ALA A 217 -0.03 7.82 10.25
N ILE A 218 0.29 8.54 11.32
CA ILE A 218 1.34 8.17 12.28
C ILE A 218 0.83 8.22 13.72
N PRO A 219 1.38 7.40 14.63
CA PRO A 219 1.06 7.48 16.05
C PRO A 219 1.74 8.70 16.70
N VAL A 220 0.99 9.43 17.50
CA VAL A 220 1.50 10.41 18.46
C VAL A 220 1.32 9.84 19.88
N PRO A 221 2.37 9.79 20.72
CA PRO A 221 2.27 9.30 22.09
C PRO A 221 1.24 10.09 22.90
N ASP A 222 0.45 9.40 23.71
CA ASP A 222 -0.51 9.99 24.65
C ASP A 222 -0.44 9.24 25.98
N ASP A 223 -0.30 9.98 27.09
CA ASP A 223 -0.10 9.40 28.42
C ASP A 223 -1.28 8.53 28.90
N ARG A 224 -2.48 8.76 28.37
CA ARG A 224 -3.71 8.06 28.81
C ARG A 224 -4.16 7.00 27.82
N LEU A 225 -4.08 7.30 26.53
CA LEU A 225 -4.56 6.43 25.45
C LEU A 225 -3.44 5.57 24.86
N GLY A 226 -2.19 5.77 25.25
CA GLY A 226 -1.02 5.14 24.63
C GLY A 226 -0.63 5.89 23.36
N GLU A 227 -1.50 5.84 22.35
CA GLU A 227 -1.30 6.53 21.07
C GLU A 227 -2.57 7.25 20.61
N ARG A 228 -2.39 8.29 19.81
CA ARG A 228 -3.45 8.99 19.08
C ARG A 228 -3.03 9.13 17.62
N ALA A 229 -3.99 9.12 16.71
CA ALA A 229 -3.70 9.22 15.29
C ALA A 229 -3.36 10.66 14.90
N CYS A 230 -2.26 10.85 14.17
CA CYS A 230 -1.90 12.08 13.50
C CYS A 230 -1.94 11.87 11.99
N LEU A 231 -2.55 12.81 11.28
CA LEU A 231 -2.52 12.85 9.81
C LEU A 231 -1.48 13.87 9.37
N ALA A 232 -0.36 13.37 8.87
CA ALA A 232 0.65 14.17 8.20
C ALA A 232 0.35 14.24 6.70
N VAL A 233 0.38 15.43 6.13
CA VAL A 233 -0.02 15.64 4.73
C VAL A 233 0.96 16.50 3.96
N MET A 234 1.00 16.28 2.66
CA MET A 234 1.62 17.14 1.67
C MET A 234 0.57 17.51 0.64
N PHE A 235 0.54 18.79 0.26
CA PHE A 235 -0.41 19.28 -0.73
C PHE A 235 0.15 19.17 -2.14
N GLU A 236 -0.75 18.99 -3.09
CA GLU A 236 -0.47 19.20 -4.52
C GLU A 236 0.00 20.64 -4.78
N ASP A 237 0.82 20.84 -5.81
CA ASP A 237 1.39 22.15 -6.14
C ASP A 237 0.31 23.23 -6.31
N GLY A 238 0.37 24.27 -5.48
CA GLY A 238 -0.57 25.38 -5.48
C GLY A 238 -1.95 25.08 -4.87
N GLN A 239 -2.14 23.88 -4.30
CA GLN A 239 -3.35 23.53 -3.57
C GLN A 239 -3.18 23.73 -2.06
N THR A 240 -4.30 23.90 -1.36
CA THR A 240 -4.35 23.86 0.11
C THR A 240 -5.75 23.45 0.56
N ALA A 241 -5.86 22.92 1.77
CA ALA A 241 -7.13 22.67 2.44
C ALA A 241 -6.92 22.86 3.96
N SER A 242 -7.96 23.35 4.63
CA SER A 242 -8.00 23.41 6.08
C SER A 242 -8.16 22.01 6.68
N VAL A 243 -7.71 21.83 7.92
CA VAL A 243 -7.91 20.57 8.65
C VAL A 243 -9.39 20.20 8.76
N ALA A 244 -10.28 21.19 8.90
CA ALA A 244 -11.73 20.96 8.99
C ALA A 244 -12.31 20.39 7.69
N GLU A 245 -11.84 20.87 6.52
CA GLU A 245 -12.26 20.32 5.22
C GLU A 245 -11.80 18.86 5.05
N ILE A 246 -10.57 18.54 5.45
CA ILE A 246 -10.05 17.17 5.38
C ILE A 246 -10.80 16.23 6.33
N LEU A 247 -11.09 16.66 7.55
CA LEU A 247 -11.89 15.87 8.50
C LEU A 247 -13.33 15.64 8.00
N ALA A 248 -13.96 16.66 7.41
CA ALA A 248 -15.28 16.54 6.81
C ALA A 248 -15.26 15.52 5.66
N HIS A 249 -14.27 15.61 4.76
CA HIS A 249 -14.07 14.64 3.69
C HIS A 249 -13.92 13.21 4.22
N LEU A 250 -13.09 12.98 5.25
CA LEU A 250 -12.93 11.65 5.85
C LEU A 250 -14.26 11.10 6.41
N ALA A 251 -15.06 11.94 7.05
CA ALA A 251 -16.38 11.56 7.55
C ALA A 251 -17.34 11.21 6.41
N GLU A 252 -17.35 11.99 5.32
CA GLU A 252 -18.14 11.71 4.11
C GLU A 252 -17.72 10.42 3.41
N GLN A 253 -16.43 10.08 3.44
CA GLN A 253 -15.89 8.80 2.97
C GLN A 253 -16.22 7.61 3.91
N GLY A 254 -16.92 7.86 5.02
CA GLY A 254 -17.41 6.83 5.93
C GLY A 254 -16.41 6.40 7.01
N LEU A 255 -15.36 7.19 7.27
CA LEU A 255 -14.43 6.90 8.35
C LEU A 255 -15.14 6.97 9.72
N SER A 256 -14.91 5.97 10.56
CA SER A 256 -15.45 5.94 11.93
C SER A 256 -14.92 7.12 12.75
N ARG A 257 -15.78 7.69 13.62
CA ARG A 257 -15.38 8.72 14.59
C ARG A 257 -14.21 8.29 15.49
N TYR A 258 -14.02 6.99 15.71
CA TYR A 258 -12.95 6.45 16.55
C TYR A 258 -11.61 6.37 15.81
N ASP A 259 -11.64 6.37 14.48
CA ASP A 259 -10.45 6.32 13.60
C ASP A 259 -10.03 7.71 13.11
N MET A 260 -10.83 8.74 13.42
CA MET A 260 -10.58 10.11 12.99
C MET A 260 -9.27 10.64 13.63
N PRO A 261 -8.39 11.29 12.85
CA PRO A 261 -7.15 11.81 13.38
C PRO A 261 -7.41 12.93 14.38
N GLU A 262 -6.61 12.95 15.44
CA GLU A 262 -6.69 13.93 16.53
C GLU A 262 -5.53 14.93 16.48
N PHE A 263 -4.58 14.71 15.58
CA PHE A 263 -3.47 15.59 15.30
C PHE A 263 -3.31 15.79 13.80
N TRP A 264 -2.84 16.98 13.42
CA TRP A 264 -2.63 17.42 12.05
C TRP A 264 -1.19 17.88 11.86
N LEU A 265 -0.57 17.50 10.75
CA LEU A 265 0.83 17.85 10.49
C LEU A 265 1.05 18.14 8.98
N PRO A 266 0.89 19.39 8.53
CA PRO A 266 1.23 19.76 7.17
C PRO A 266 2.76 19.75 6.99
N LEU A 267 3.23 19.10 5.95
CA LEU A 267 4.65 18.94 5.61
C LEU A 267 4.92 19.54 4.23
N ALA A 268 6.08 20.18 4.09
CA ALA A 268 6.57 20.66 2.80
C ALA A 268 7.15 19.54 1.93
N ASP A 269 7.59 18.45 2.55
CA ASP A 269 8.12 17.26 1.88
C ASP A 269 7.95 16.03 2.79
N ILE A 270 7.67 14.87 2.18
CA ILE A 270 7.55 13.59 2.88
C ILE A 270 8.73 12.69 2.52
N PRO A 271 9.53 12.22 3.51
CA PRO A 271 10.70 11.41 3.23
C PRO A 271 10.32 10.08 2.58
N LEU A 272 11.07 9.68 1.56
CA LEU A 272 10.93 8.42 0.84
C LEU A 272 12.20 7.58 1.01
N MET A 273 12.02 6.28 1.23
CA MET A 273 13.10 5.28 1.21
C MET A 273 13.66 5.11 -0.21
N PRO A 274 14.87 4.52 -0.39
CA PRO A 274 15.47 4.31 -1.71
C PRO A 274 14.63 3.48 -2.69
N ASN A 275 13.67 2.70 -2.19
CA ASN A 275 12.73 1.91 -3.00
C ASN A 275 11.42 2.65 -3.30
N GLY A 276 11.36 3.97 -3.08
CA GLY A 276 10.19 4.82 -3.34
C GLY A 276 9.08 4.75 -2.31
N LYS A 277 9.22 3.96 -1.24
CA LYS A 277 8.22 3.87 -0.18
C LYS A 277 8.33 5.03 0.79
N MET A 278 7.19 5.53 1.27
CA MET A 278 7.15 6.52 2.34
C MET A 278 7.87 6.05 3.61
N GLU A 279 8.76 6.88 4.15
CA GLU A 279 9.55 6.60 5.35
C GLU A 279 8.85 7.18 6.60
N LYS A 280 7.70 6.59 6.97
CA LYS A 280 6.92 7.02 8.15
C LYS A 280 7.75 7.06 9.44
N LEU A 281 8.74 6.17 9.56
CA LEU A 281 9.65 6.12 10.72
C LEU A 281 10.45 7.42 10.90
N GLU A 282 10.87 8.07 9.82
CA GLU A 282 11.59 9.34 9.92
C GLU A 282 10.65 10.46 10.38
N ILE A 283 9.41 10.48 9.91
CA ILE A 283 8.38 11.43 10.39
C ILE A 283 8.14 11.22 11.89
N ILE A 284 7.95 9.97 12.33
CA ILE A 284 7.76 9.62 13.74
C ILE A 284 8.98 10.02 14.58
N ARG A 285 10.20 9.80 14.07
CA ARG A 285 11.44 10.19 14.74
C ARG A 285 11.50 11.70 14.95
N ARG A 286 11.16 12.47 13.91
CA ARG A 286 11.13 13.93 13.91
C ARG A 286 10.02 14.51 14.82
N VAL A 287 8.89 13.82 14.92
CA VAL A 287 7.85 14.16 15.90
C VAL A 287 8.34 13.91 17.33
N ARG A 288 9.02 12.77 17.56
CA ARG A 288 9.53 12.40 18.88
C ARG A 288 10.67 13.31 19.37
N ASP A 289 11.53 13.78 18.48
CA ASP A 289 12.63 14.70 18.81
C ASP A 289 12.21 16.19 18.80
N GLY A 290 10.97 16.48 18.44
CA GLY A 290 10.38 17.83 18.44
C GLY A 290 10.74 18.68 17.23
N SER A 291 11.43 18.14 16.22
CA SER A 291 11.69 18.86 14.96
C SER A 291 10.45 18.98 14.06
N LEU A 292 9.43 18.15 14.29
CA LEU A 292 8.07 18.31 13.77
C LEU A 292 7.10 18.32 14.94
N VAL A 293 6.15 19.25 14.95
CA VAL A 293 5.18 19.40 16.04
C VAL A 293 3.78 19.24 15.47
N PRO A 294 3.11 18.09 15.69
CA PRO A 294 1.72 17.90 15.31
C PRO A 294 0.80 18.85 16.07
N GLU A 295 -0.14 19.45 15.36
CA GLU A 295 -1.14 20.35 15.93
C GLU A 295 -2.38 19.56 16.36
N PRO A 296 -2.89 19.73 17.60
CA PRO A 296 -4.13 19.08 18.01
C PRO A 296 -5.31 19.54 17.17
N VAL A 297 -6.13 18.60 16.72
CA VAL A 297 -7.37 18.90 16.01
C VAL A 297 -8.53 18.86 16.99
N VAL A 298 -9.26 19.96 17.08
CA VAL A 298 -10.50 20.00 17.86
C VAL A 298 -11.59 19.37 17.01
N ALA A 299 -12.01 18.16 17.36
CA ALA A 299 -13.24 17.59 16.81
C ALA A 299 -14.41 18.49 17.22
N THR A 300 -14.96 19.24 16.26
CA THR A 300 -16.26 19.92 16.40
C THR A 300 -17.40 18.92 16.29
#